data_AF-A0A2C5X8F1-F1
#
_entry.id   AF-A0A2C5X8F1-F1
#
_cell.length_a   1.000
_cell.length_b   1.000
_cell.length_c   1.000
_cell.angle_alpha   90.00
_cell.angle_beta   90.00
_cell.angle_gamma   90.00
#
_symmetry.space_group_name_H-M   'P 1'
#
loop_
_entity.id
_entity.type
_entity.pdbx_description
1 polymer ?
#
loop_
_entity_poly.entity_id
_entity_poly.type
_entity_poly.pdbx_seq_one_letter_code
_entity_poly.pdbx_strand_id
1 'polypeptide(L)'
;MAAIQSTENGLPSNTAYGTTTAAWRNCLARLPQLVLKAALAYSKDILVLLAIYAVSQFLIWLFAVCLQSHGLQYLSPIVSMVSLLAACILLAWIFPALDAWYVYTLQSRVETLNENIGIGFAIPLLQITSGKFMGVSQLARAVAAFFLTNAVFWPLLFSISYALLAISACQAVQTAKRRFKPVSDAGSTPQAVNSCSKAGASDARLVPFFHAMLLLALFSAGIAVRRLSLFILDLSAVLLLWLIATSVQRAIPKGHIMLRALANPVLGTTLGLMLYTHLVATATHVRIDTAVSAFNSGVTPADFLSKLLGISTAKSPATPGAGDLAKSILDVGIVIWGFKLYECRTALFSLRGFLTLVVAAVAAVVNMVLAPMLARATRLSTAKALAFAARCVTLALAQPATELVRGDLTANAVVVVANGILGQVMYPLVWRYCAWLSHGVYGGNRPVKTAAIGAVVGINGLALGVSHLYREKSPAAPYSVLSMAGFGVVTVVLLYSEGMRKTVREAGEGSW
;
A
#
# COMPACT_ATOMS: atom_id res chain seq x y z
N MET A 1 -38.96 -55.59 44.66
CA MET A 1 -39.51 -55.59 43.29
C MET A 1 -39.13 -54.28 42.61
N ALA A 2 -38.21 -54.40 41.65
CA ALA A 2 -37.79 -53.48 40.59
C ALA A 2 -38.08 -51.96 40.73
N ALA A 3 -37.02 -51.18 40.94
CA ALA A 3 -36.62 -50.05 40.07
C ALA A 3 -35.59 -49.13 40.76
N ILE A 4 -34.40 -49.67 41.10
CA ILE A 4 -33.20 -48.87 41.38
C ILE A 4 -32.01 -49.63 40.77
N GLN A 5 -31.69 -49.34 39.50
CA GLN A 5 -30.43 -49.72 38.85
C GLN A 5 -30.35 -49.09 37.45
N SER A 6 -29.53 -48.05 37.28
CA SER A 6 -28.71 -47.74 36.09
C SER A 6 -28.28 -46.26 36.08
N THR A 7 -27.38 -45.94 37.00
CA THR A 7 -26.41 -44.85 36.82
C THR A 7 -25.05 -45.50 36.57
N GLU A 8 -24.22 -44.86 35.75
CA GLU A 8 -22.94 -45.33 35.18
C GLU A 8 -23.05 -46.11 33.86
N ASN A 9 -22.89 -45.39 32.74
CA ASN A 9 -21.99 -45.75 31.63
C ASN A 9 -22.14 -44.74 30.50
N GLY A 10 -21.17 -43.82 30.37
CA GLY A 10 -21.18 -42.83 29.30
C GLY A 10 -20.02 -41.82 29.34
N LEU A 11 -18.82 -42.24 29.76
CA LEU A 11 -17.60 -41.45 29.52
C LEU A 11 -17.05 -41.82 28.13
N PRO A 12 -16.83 -40.86 27.22
CA PRO A 12 -16.25 -41.14 25.92
C PRO A 12 -14.84 -41.68 26.08
N SER A 13 -14.56 -42.78 25.38
CA SER A 13 -13.30 -43.49 25.36
C SER A 13 -12.13 -42.61 24.91
N ASN A 14 -10.99 -42.78 25.58
CA ASN A 14 -9.71 -42.10 25.37
C ASN A 14 -9.01 -42.35 24.00
N THR A 15 -9.73 -42.84 22.99
CA THR A 15 -9.17 -43.21 21.67
C THR A 15 -9.08 -42.04 20.69
N ALA A 16 -9.64 -40.87 21.00
CA ALA A 16 -9.62 -39.70 20.12
C ALA A 16 -8.31 -38.87 20.14
N TYR A 17 -7.45 -39.05 21.16
CA TYR A 17 -6.17 -38.32 21.26
C TYR A 17 -5.00 -38.98 20.49
N GLY A 18 -5.13 -40.26 20.13
CA GLY A 18 -4.09 -40.99 19.38
C GLY A 18 -4.07 -40.70 17.88
N THR A 19 -5.23 -40.41 17.28
CA THR A 19 -5.38 -40.24 15.82
C THR A 19 -4.87 -38.89 15.34
N THR A 20 -4.98 -37.83 16.15
CA THR A 20 -4.47 -36.49 15.81
C THR A 20 -2.93 -36.47 15.77
N THR A 21 -2.24 -37.08 16.73
CA THR A 21 -0.76 -37.09 16.74
C THR A 21 -0.13 -37.92 15.61
N ALA A 22 -0.79 -39.00 15.18
CA ALA A 22 -0.38 -39.78 14.01
C ALA A 22 -0.62 -39.01 12.70
N ALA A 23 -1.75 -38.30 12.58
CA ALA A 23 -2.04 -37.43 11.44
C ALA A 23 -1.03 -36.27 11.32
N TRP A 24 -0.66 -35.63 12.43
CA TRP A 24 0.36 -34.59 12.47
C TRP A 24 1.74 -35.10 12.06
N ARG A 25 2.17 -36.28 12.55
CA ARG A 25 3.43 -36.90 12.15
C ARG A 25 3.48 -37.25 10.66
N ASN A 26 2.41 -37.83 10.12
CA ASN A 26 2.32 -38.14 8.69
C ASN A 26 2.28 -36.88 7.81
N CYS A 27 1.67 -35.79 8.29
CA CYS A 27 1.67 -34.50 7.61
C CYS A 27 3.07 -33.87 7.59
N LEU A 28 3.77 -33.87 8.74
CA LEU A 28 5.14 -33.37 8.86
C LEU A 28 6.13 -34.17 8.00
N ALA A 29 6.00 -35.50 7.94
CA ALA A 29 6.85 -36.35 7.11
C ALA A 29 6.66 -36.12 5.60
N ARG A 30 5.46 -35.73 5.16
CA ARG A 30 5.15 -35.41 3.76
C ARG A 30 5.42 -33.95 3.39
N LEU A 31 5.70 -33.10 4.38
CA LEU A 31 5.91 -31.67 4.20
C LEU A 31 7.02 -31.35 3.18
N PRO A 32 8.21 -31.98 3.19
CA PRO A 32 9.26 -31.66 2.21
C PRO A 32 8.84 -31.98 0.78
N GLN A 33 8.10 -33.07 0.57
CA GLN A 33 7.61 -33.46 -0.75
C GLN A 33 6.50 -32.55 -1.25
N LEU A 34 5.59 -32.11 -0.37
CA LEU A 34 4.55 -31.13 -0.70
C LEU A 34 5.16 -29.76 -1.02
N VAL A 35 6.16 -29.34 -0.24
CA VAL A 35 6.94 -28.13 -0.49
C VAL A 35 7.65 -28.19 -1.84
N LEU A 36 8.34 -29.29 -2.16
CA LEU A 36 9.04 -29.43 -3.43
C LEU A 36 8.08 -29.45 -4.62
N LYS A 37 6.95 -30.17 -4.52
CA LYS A 37 5.90 -30.18 -5.55
C LYS A 37 5.30 -28.78 -5.74
N ALA A 38 5.03 -28.06 -4.66
CA ALA A 38 4.57 -26.68 -4.74
C ALA A 38 5.65 -25.78 -5.38
N ALA A 39 6.90 -25.86 -4.94
CA ALA A 39 8.01 -25.07 -5.48
C ALA A 39 8.19 -25.30 -6.99
N LEU A 40 8.10 -26.54 -7.45
CA LEU A 40 8.16 -26.89 -8.88
C LEU A 40 6.92 -26.38 -9.64
N ALA A 41 5.72 -26.50 -9.06
CA ALA A 41 4.49 -25.99 -9.65
C ALA A 41 4.50 -24.45 -9.80
N TYR A 42 5.07 -23.73 -8.84
CA TYR A 42 5.17 -22.26 -8.84
C TYR A 42 6.46 -21.72 -9.46
N SER A 43 7.38 -22.58 -9.91
CA SER A 43 8.69 -22.17 -10.43
C SER A 43 8.58 -21.15 -11.57
N LYS A 44 7.63 -21.35 -12.50
CA LYS A 44 7.37 -20.41 -13.60
C LYS A 44 6.88 -19.05 -13.09
N ASP A 45 5.99 -19.03 -12.10
CA ASP A 45 5.47 -17.78 -11.55
C ASP A 45 6.54 -17.01 -10.78
N ILE A 46 7.38 -17.73 -10.03
CA ILE A 46 8.53 -17.14 -9.32
C ILE A 46 9.50 -16.52 -10.32
N LEU A 47 9.83 -17.22 -11.42
CA LEU A 47 10.73 -16.67 -12.45
C LEU A 47 10.16 -15.39 -13.09
N VAL A 48 8.86 -15.35 -13.38
CA VAL A 48 8.22 -14.13 -13.92
C VAL A 48 8.23 -13.00 -12.89
N LEU A 49 7.94 -13.29 -11.62
CA LEU A 49 8.01 -12.28 -10.55
C LEU A 49 9.44 -11.73 -10.36
N LEU A 50 10.45 -12.60 -10.42
CA LEU A 50 11.85 -12.20 -10.37
C LEU A 50 12.24 -11.34 -11.59
N ALA A 51 11.73 -11.67 -12.79
CA ALA A 51 11.95 -10.87 -13.98
C ALA A 51 11.30 -9.48 -13.86
N ILE A 52 10.05 -9.40 -13.39
CA ILE A 52 9.37 -8.12 -13.12
C ILE A 52 10.15 -7.30 -12.10
N TYR A 53 10.60 -7.92 -11.02
CA TYR A 53 11.41 -7.27 -9.98
C TYR A 53 12.73 -6.73 -10.56
N ALA A 54 13.47 -7.55 -11.31
CA ALA A 54 14.74 -7.17 -11.90
C ALA A 54 14.59 -6.01 -12.91
N VAL A 55 13.61 -6.08 -13.81
CA VAL A 55 13.31 -5.00 -14.77
C VAL A 55 12.91 -3.72 -14.03
N SER A 56 12.09 -3.82 -12.99
CA SER A 56 11.68 -2.67 -12.19
C SER A 56 12.86 -2.01 -11.47
N GLN A 57 13.74 -2.81 -10.86
CA GLN A 57 14.96 -2.32 -10.21
C GLN A 57 15.92 -1.67 -11.21
N PHE A 58 16.05 -2.26 -12.41
CA PHE A 58 16.84 -1.67 -13.48
C PHE A 58 16.28 -0.32 -13.93
N LEU A 59 14.95 -0.18 -14.10
CA LEU A 59 14.32 1.09 -14.43
C LEU A 59 14.53 2.14 -13.33
N ILE A 60 14.32 1.75 -12.06
CA ILE A 60 14.56 2.62 -10.90
C ILE A 60 16.01 3.12 -10.90
N TRP A 61 16.97 2.22 -11.11
CA TRP A 61 18.38 2.55 -11.20
C TRP A 61 18.68 3.50 -12.36
N LEU A 62 18.20 3.19 -13.56
CA LEU A 62 18.39 4.02 -14.76
C LEU A 62 17.90 5.45 -14.53
N PHE A 63 16.67 5.60 -14.02
CA PHE A 63 16.12 6.92 -13.72
C PHE A 63 16.79 7.59 -12.52
N ALA A 64 17.26 6.84 -11.53
CA ALA A 64 18.01 7.40 -10.41
C ALA A 64 19.31 8.07 -10.93
N VAL A 65 20.05 7.39 -11.82
CA VAL A 65 21.25 7.95 -12.46
C VAL A 65 20.92 9.21 -13.27
N CYS A 66 19.86 9.18 -14.09
CA CYS A 66 19.44 10.35 -14.87
C CYS A 66 19.04 11.54 -13.97
N LEU A 67 18.30 11.29 -12.90
CA LEU A 67 17.76 12.31 -11.99
C LEU A 67 18.76 12.78 -10.92
N GLN A 68 19.85 12.04 -10.70
CA GLN A 68 20.90 12.38 -9.74
C GLN A 68 21.51 13.74 -10.03
N SER A 69 21.68 14.08 -11.31
CA SER A 69 22.17 15.39 -11.79
C SER A 69 21.34 16.58 -11.27
N HIS A 70 20.08 16.36 -10.90
CA HIS A 70 19.16 17.39 -10.41
C HIS A 70 18.77 17.18 -8.93
N GLY A 71 19.36 16.20 -8.23
CA GLY A 71 19.00 15.86 -6.86
C GLY A 71 17.56 15.32 -6.72
N LEU A 72 17.00 14.72 -7.77
CA LEU A 72 15.61 14.22 -7.83
C LEU A 72 15.53 12.68 -7.80
N GLN A 73 16.60 12.00 -7.36
CA GLN A 73 16.73 10.54 -7.45
C GLN A 73 15.63 9.74 -6.74
N TYR A 74 14.99 10.27 -5.69
CA TYR A 74 13.87 9.62 -4.99
C TYR A 74 12.57 9.61 -5.81
N LEU A 75 12.48 10.37 -6.92
CA LEU A 75 11.37 10.27 -7.89
C LEU A 75 11.54 9.08 -8.83
N SER A 76 12.69 8.38 -8.82
CA SER A 76 12.97 7.32 -9.79
C SER A 76 11.93 6.19 -9.82
N PRO A 77 11.30 5.73 -8.71
CA PRO A 77 10.24 4.73 -8.79
C PRO A 77 8.96 5.26 -9.45
N ILE A 78 8.63 6.54 -9.24
CA ILE A 78 7.49 7.18 -9.91
C ILE A 78 7.76 7.34 -11.40
N VAL A 79 8.93 7.87 -11.77
CA VAL A 79 9.28 8.06 -13.18
C VAL A 79 9.33 6.72 -13.89
N SER A 80 9.81 5.67 -13.22
CA SER A 80 9.72 4.28 -13.70
C SER A 80 8.27 3.81 -13.89
N MET A 81 7.37 4.10 -12.93
CA MET A 81 5.95 3.76 -13.02
C MET A 81 5.27 4.44 -14.23
N VAL A 82 5.51 5.74 -14.43
CA VAL A 82 4.95 6.50 -15.57
C VAL A 82 5.54 6.03 -16.88
N SER A 83 6.84 5.73 -16.91
CA SER A 83 7.53 5.21 -18.09
C SER A 83 7.03 3.81 -18.47
N LEU A 84 6.78 2.95 -17.48
CA LEU A 84 6.16 1.65 -17.69
C LEU A 84 4.76 1.79 -18.27
N LEU A 85 3.93 2.67 -17.72
CA LEU A 85 2.60 2.97 -18.27
C LEU A 85 2.68 3.42 -19.73
N ALA A 86 3.56 4.38 -20.03
CA ALA A 86 3.75 4.91 -21.38
C ALA A 86 4.21 3.81 -22.34
N ALA A 87 5.17 2.99 -21.93
CA ALA A 87 5.66 1.85 -22.71
C ALA A 87 4.54 0.84 -22.99
N CYS A 88 3.73 0.47 -21.98
CA CYS A 88 2.58 -0.41 -22.19
C CYS A 88 1.56 0.17 -23.17
N ILE A 89 1.25 1.48 -23.09
CA ILE A 89 0.33 2.15 -24.02
C ILE A 89 0.89 2.12 -25.45
N LEU A 90 2.17 2.48 -25.63
CA LEU A 90 2.82 2.48 -26.94
C LEU A 90 2.87 1.08 -27.55
N LEU A 91 3.25 0.07 -26.75
CA LEU A 91 3.29 -1.31 -27.20
C LEU A 91 1.91 -1.86 -27.53
N ALA A 92 0.86 -1.49 -26.79
CA ALA A 92 -0.51 -1.90 -27.10
C ALA A 92 -1.02 -1.32 -28.41
N TRP A 93 -0.55 -0.11 -28.76
CA TRP A 93 -0.87 0.52 -30.03
C TRP A 93 -0.20 -0.20 -31.21
N ILE A 94 1.03 -0.69 -31.02
CA ILE A 94 1.77 -1.46 -32.03
C ILE A 94 1.27 -2.91 -32.11
N PHE A 95 0.97 -3.51 -30.96
CA PHE A 95 0.60 -4.92 -30.82
C PHE A 95 -0.76 -5.06 -30.10
N PRO A 96 -1.88 -5.10 -30.83
CA PRO A 96 -3.22 -5.24 -30.22
C PRO A 96 -3.38 -6.50 -29.35
N ALA A 97 -2.62 -7.56 -29.63
CA ALA A 97 -2.61 -8.80 -28.83
C ALA A 97 -2.00 -8.62 -27.43
N LEU A 98 -1.33 -7.49 -27.15
CA LEU A 98 -0.69 -7.23 -25.86
C LEU A 98 -1.68 -7.23 -24.71
N ASP A 99 -2.91 -6.76 -24.92
CA ASP A 99 -3.95 -6.76 -23.89
C ASP A 99 -4.31 -8.17 -23.44
N ALA A 100 -4.54 -9.07 -24.41
CA ALA A 100 -4.82 -10.47 -24.12
C ALA A 100 -3.61 -11.11 -23.41
N TRP A 101 -2.41 -10.88 -23.93
CA TRP A 101 -1.18 -11.41 -23.30
C TRP A 101 -1.00 -10.92 -21.87
N TYR A 102 -1.23 -9.63 -21.60
CA TYR A 102 -1.17 -9.05 -20.27
C TYR A 102 -2.15 -9.73 -19.31
N VAL A 103 -3.41 -9.86 -19.72
CA VAL A 103 -4.47 -10.49 -18.89
C VAL A 103 -4.13 -11.94 -18.59
N TYR A 104 -3.70 -12.72 -19.58
CA TYR A 104 -3.41 -14.15 -19.40
C TYR A 104 -2.08 -14.43 -18.68
N THR A 105 -1.08 -13.54 -18.84
CA THR A 105 0.31 -13.84 -18.45
C THR A 105 0.84 -12.94 -17.34
N LEU A 106 0.40 -11.69 -17.21
CA LEU A 106 0.99 -10.78 -16.21
C LEU A 106 0.02 -10.41 -15.09
N GLN A 107 -1.28 -10.26 -15.38
CA GLN A 107 -2.23 -9.67 -14.45
C GLN A 107 -2.25 -10.36 -13.07
N SER A 108 -2.38 -11.69 -13.03
CA SER A 108 -2.42 -12.44 -11.75
C SER A 108 -1.13 -12.31 -10.93
N ARG A 109 0.02 -12.19 -11.60
CA ARG A 109 1.35 -12.08 -10.99
C ARG A 109 1.57 -10.66 -10.46
N VAL A 110 1.18 -9.66 -11.25
CA VAL A 110 1.12 -8.25 -10.85
C VAL A 110 0.19 -8.06 -9.65
N GLU A 111 -0.97 -8.72 -9.62
CA GLU A 111 -1.89 -8.70 -8.48
C GLU A 111 -1.27 -9.33 -7.24
N THR A 112 -0.61 -10.47 -7.37
CA THR A 112 0.08 -11.14 -6.26
C THR A 112 1.13 -10.23 -5.62
N LEU A 113 1.91 -9.51 -6.43
CA LEU A 113 2.93 -8.59 -5.92
C LEU A 113 2.30 -7.35 -5.28
N ASN A 114 1.25 -6.79 -5.89
CA ASN A 114 0.48 -5.67 -5.31
C ASN A 114 -0.18 -6.02 -3.98
N GLU A 115 -0.66 -7.25 -3.79
CA GLU A 115 -1.24 -7.70 -2.52
C GLU A 115 -0.20 -7.79 -1.39
N ASN A 116 1.10 -7.93 -1.73
CA ASN A 116 2.19 -8.13 -0.77
C ASN A 116 3.16 -6.95 -0.66
N ILE A 117 2.95 -5.87 -1.42
CA ILE A 117 3.76 -4.62 -1.34
C ILE A 117 3.83 -4.04 0.08
N GLY A 118 2.82 -4.35 0.90
CA GLY A 118 2.71 -3.98 2.31
C GLY A 118 3.95 -4.32 3.15
N ILE A 119 4.71 -5.36 2.78
CA ILE A 119 5.89 -5.82 3.50
C ILE A 119 6.96 -4.73 3.65
N GLY A 120 7.14 -3.90 2.63
CA GLY A 120 8.14 -2.84 2.66
C GLY A 120 7.73 -1.62 3.49
N PHE A 121 6.44 -1.45 3.81
CA PHE A 121 5.98 -0.35 4.68
C PHE A 121 6.34 -0.55 6.16
N ALA A 122 6.67 -1.78 6.57
CA ALA A 122 7.09 -2.05 7.94
C ALA A 122 8.49 -1.48 8.24
N ILE A 123 9.31 -1.30 7.21
CA ILE A 123 10.72 -0.94 7.37
C ILE A 123 10.92 0.53 7.76
N PRO A 124 10.31 1.52 7.09
CA PRO A 124 10.48 2.91 7.51
C PRO A 124 9.90 3.13 8.91
N LEU A 125 8.80 2.44 9.27
CA LEU A 125 8.27 2.48 10.63
C LEU A 125 9.27 1.96 11.66
N LEU A 126 9.91 0.82 11.40
CA LEU A 126 10.95 0.26 12.27
C LEU A 126 12.10 1.26 12.51
N GLN A 127 12.64 1.83 11.42
CA GLN A 127 13.72 2.82 11.48
C GLN A 127 13.33 4.09 12.25
N ILE A 128 12.07 4.45 12.18
CA ILE A 128 11.55 5.67 12.78
C ILE A 128 11.26 5.48 14.27
N THR A 129 10.82 4.28 14.65
CA THR A 129 10.52 3.93 16.04
C THR A 129 11.74 3.60 16.89
N SER A 130 12.90 3.36 16.29
CA SER A 130 14.17 3.23 17.02
C SER A 130 14.71 4.58 17.53
N GLY A 131 14.11 5.70 17.13
CA GLY A 131 14.39 7.03 17.66
C GLY A 131 13.75 7.33 19.03
N LYS A 132 13.98 8.52 19.59
CA LYS A 132 13.38 8.96 20.85
C LYS A 132 11.84 8.99 20.74
N PHE A 133 11.16 8.12 21.49
CA PHE A 133 9.70 8.12 21.58
C PHE A 133 9.15 9.49 21.98
N MET A 134 8.03 9.89 21.37
CA MET A 134 7.33 11.11 21.75
C MET A 134 6.86 11.00 23.20
N GLY A 135 7.12 12.03 24.01
CA GLY A 135 6.52 12.12 25.34
C GLY A 135 4.99 12.04 25.27
N VAL A 136 4.36 11.49 26.31
CA VAL A 136 2.91 11.18 26.34
C VAL A 136 2.04 12.39 25.98
N SER A 137 2.40 13.59 26.45
CA SER A 137 1.68 14.82 26.14
C SER A 137 1.77 15.23 24.66
N GLN A 138 2.90 14.97 24.01
CA GLN A 138 3.12 15.22 22.58
C GLN A 138 2.37 14.20 21.73
N LEU A 139 2.35 12.93 22.16
CA LEU A 139 1.57 11.89 21.52
C LEU A 139 0.07 12.22 21.55
N ALA A 140 -0.47 12.64 22.70
CA ALA A 140 -1.87 13.04 22.81
C ALA A 140 -2.23 14.18 21.85
N ARG A 141 -1.36 15.21 21.72
CA ARG A 141 -1.56 16.31 20.77
C ARG A 141 -1.44 15.88 19.31
N ALA A 142 -0.54 14.93 19.00
CA ALA A 142 -0.40 14.36 17.67
C ALA A 142 -1.64 13.56 17.27
N VAL A 143 -2.18 12.77 18.19
CA VAL A 143 -3.44 12.04 18.01
C VAL A 143 -4.60 13.02 17.83
N ALA A 144 -4.69 14.08 18.64
CA ALA A 144 -5.70 15.12 18.46
C ALA A 144 -5.59 15.81 17.09
N ALA A 145 -4.38 16.17 16.66
CA ALA A 145 -4.13 16.74 15.33
C ALA A 145 -4.53 15.77 14.20
N PHE A 146 -4.24 14.49 14.37
CA PHE A 146 -4.63 13.44 13.43
C PHE A 146 -6.14 13.36 13.25
N PHE A 147 -6.89 13.33 14.35
CA PHE A 147 -8.35 13.31 14.27
C PHE A 147 -8.93 14.63 13.74
N LEU A 148 -8.41 15.78 14.19
CA LEU A 148 -8.87 17.09 13.74
C LEU A 148 -8.64 17.28 12.24
N THR A 149 -7.43 17.00 11.75
CA THR A 149 -7.11 17.10 10.33
C THR A 149 -8.01 16.18 9.51
N ASN A 150 -8.21 14.92 9.91
CA ASN A 150 -9.10 14.01 9.18
C ASN A 150 -10.58 14.41 9.24
N ALA A 151 -11.07 14.90 10.38
CA ALA A 151 -12.45 15.38 10.51
C ALA A 151 -12.77 16.54 9.55
N VAL A 152 -11.78 17.38 9.25
CA VAL A 152 -11.90 18.48 8.28
C VAL A 152 -11.67 17.97 6.85
N PHE A 153 -10.59 17.22 6.62
CA PHE A 153 -10.14 16.91 5.26
C PHE A 153 -11.02 15.92 4.52
N TRP A 154 -11.58 14.91 5.20
CA TRP A 154 -12.44 13.92 4.55
C TRP A 154 -13.72 14.55 3.97
N PRO A 155 -14.52 15.33 4.74
CA PRO A 155 -15.67 16.03 4.20
C PRO A 155 -15.32 17.09 3.15
N LEU A 156 -14.22 17.84 3.38
CA LEU A 156 -13.78 18.89 2.46
C LEU A 156 -13.41 18.30 1.09
N LEU A 157 -12.56 17.27 1.06
CA LEU A 157 -12.17 16.61 -0.18
C LEU A 157 -13.35 15.98 -0.89
N PHE A 158 -14.29 15.39 -0.15
CA PHE A 158 -15.49 14.85 -0.75
C PHE A 158 -16.32 15.95 -1.43
N SER A 159 -16.56 17.06 -0.73
CA SER A 159 -17.32 18.19 -1.26
C SER A 159 -16.67 18.79 -2.52
N ILE A 160 -15.35 19.00 -2.49
CA ILE A 160 -14.60 19.53 -3.65
C ILE A 160 -14.65 18.54 -4.82
N SER A 161 -14.37 17.25 -4.55
CA SER A 161 -14.37 16.22 -5.59
C SER A 161 -15.74 16.09 -6.25
N TYR A 162 -16.79 16.03 -5.44
CA TYR A 162 -18.16 15.88 -5.93
C TYR A 162 -18.60 17.13 -6.70
N ALA A 163 -18.35 18.34 -6.20
CA ALA A 163 -18.72 19.58 -6.88
C ALA A 163 -18.06 19.69 -8.26
N LEU A 164 -16.74 19.50 -8.36
CA LEU A 164 -16.01 19.61 -9.62
C LEU A 164 -16.45 18.54 -10.64
N LEU A 165 -16.68 17.31 -10.19
CA LEU A 165 -17.15 16.23 -11.06
C LEU A 165 -18.65 16.34 -11.42
N ALA A 166 -19.47 16.97 -10.57
CA ALA A 166 -20.88 17.21 -10.85
C ALA A 166 -21.10 18.37 -11.82
N ILE A 167 -20.35 19.48 -11.66
CA ILE A 167 -20.41 20.64 -12.55
C ILE A 167 -20.07 20.23 -13.99
N SER A 168 -18.99 19.47 -14.17
CA SER A 168 -18.59 18.98 -15.50
C SER A 168 -19.62 18.04 -16.13
N ALA A 169 -20.27 17.18 -15.34
CA ALA A 169 -21.35 16.32 -15.83
C ALA A 169 -22.58 17.14 -16.24
N CYS A 170 -22.94 18.17 -15.50
CA CYS A 170 -24.05 19.08 -15.83
C CYS A 170 -23.77 19.83 -17.14
N GLN A 171 -22.55 20.36 -17.30
CA GLN A 171 -22.10 21.04 -18.51
C GLN A 171 -22.11 20.10 -19.73
N ALA A 172 -21.69 18.85 -19.60
CA ALA A 172 -21.73 17.88 -20.69
C ALA A 172 -23.17 17.60 -21.17
N VAL A 173 -24.13 17.45 -20.24
CA VAL A 173 -25.55 17.24 -20.55
C VAL A 173 -26.16 18.46 -21.22
N GLN A 174 -25.84 19.67 -20.74
CA GLN A 174 -26.34 20.91 -21.34
C GLN A 174 -25.78 21.11 -22.76
N THR A 175 -24.51 20.80 -22.99
CA THR A 175 -23.88 20.87 -24.33
C THR A 175 -24.48 19.85 -25.30
N ALA A 176 -24.79 18.63 -24.83
CA ALA A 176 -25.47 17.62 -25.64
C ALA A 176 -26.90 18.04 -26.02
N LYS A 177 -27.66 18.61 -25.08
CA LYS A 177 -29.01 19.16 -25.35
C LYS A 177 -28.99 20.33 -26.34
N ARG A 178 -27.91 21.12 -26.37
CA ARG A 178 -27.75 22.21 -27.35
C ARG A 178 -27.38 21.72 -28.75
N ARG A 179 -26.72 20.56 -28.86
CA ARG A 179 -26.30 19.98 -30.16
C ARG A 179 -27.36 19.06 -30.79
N PHE A 180 -28.29 18.54 -30.01
CA PHE A 180 -29.36 17.68 -30.53
C PHE A 180 -30.74 18.30 -30.24
N LYS A 181 -31.33 18.91 -31.28
CA LYS A 181 -32.78 19.12 -31.37
C LYS A 181 -33.40 17.73 -31.60
N PRO A 182 -34.46 17.33 -30.87
CA PRO A 182 -34.95 15.96 -30.95
C PRO A 182 -35.56 15.70 -32.33
N VAL A 183 -34.99 14.75 -33.07
CA VAL A 183 -35.75 13.97 -34.03
C VAL A 183 -36.39 12.86 -33.21
N SER A 184 -37.71 12.92 -33.09
CA SER A 184 -38.52 11.82 -32.62
C SER A 184 -38.30 10.64 -33.57
N ASP A 185 -37.69 9.56 -33.10
CA ASP A 185 -38.03 8.22 -33.56
C ASP A 185 -37.42 7.12 -32.70
N ALA A 186 -38.07 5.98 -32.81
CA ALA A 186 -38.25 4.95 -31.81
C ALA A 186 -37.00 4.12 -31.46
N GLY A 187 -37.01 3.67 -30.20
CA GLY A 187 -36.88 2.25 -29.87
C GLY A 187 -35.59 1.55 -30.26
N SER A 188 -34.59 1.60 -29.39
CA SER A 188 -33.79 0.40 -29.09
C SER A 188 -33.01 0.57 -27.78
N THR A 189 -33.34 -0.28 -26.82
CA THR A 189 -32.60 -0.48 -25.57
C THR A 189 -31.21 -1.09 -25.84
N PRO A 190 -30.11 -0.52 -25.33
CA PRO A 190 -28.82 -1.22 -25.33
C PRO A 190 -28.82 -2.25 -24.20
N GLN A 191 -28.74 -3.53 -24.57
CA GLN A 191 -28.40 -4.60 -23.64
C GLN A 191 -27.01 -4.38 -23.05
N ALA A 192 -26.94 -4.38 -21.72
CA ALA A 192 -25.70 -4.36 -20.98
C ALA A 192 -24.93 -5.67 -21.22
N VAL A 193 -23.76 -5.57 -21.86
CA VAL A 193 -22.78 -6.66 -21.94
C VAL A 193 -22.15 -6.84 -20.56
N ASN A 194 -22.83 -7.60 -19.71
CA ASN A 194 -22.26 -8.16 -18.49
C ASN A 194 -21.56 -9.47 -18.86
N SER A 195 -20.25 -9.42 -19.10
CA SER A 195 -19.43 -10.61 -19.25
C SER A 195 -18.02 -10.33 -18.75
N CYS A 196 -17.84 -10.34 -17.42
CA CYS A 196 -16.52 -10.54 -16.85
C CYS A 196 -16.50 -11.90 -16.15
N SER A 197 -15.63 -12.75 -16.68
CA SER A 197 -15.40 -14.14 -16.34
C SER A 197 -15.38 -14.43 -14.83
N LYS A 198 -16.21 -15.40 -14.41
CA LYS A 198 -15.96 -16.18 -13.20
C LYS A 198 -14.78 -17.12 -13.48
N ALA A 199 -13.57 -16.68 -13.18
CA ALA A 199 -12.42 -17.56 -13.03
C ALA A 199 -12.30 -17.98 -11.56
N GLY A 200 -11.94 -19.26 -11.36
CA GLY A 200 -12.21 -20.06 -10.16
C GLY A 200 -11.73 -19.48 -8.83
N ALA A 201 -12.64 -19.42 -7.88
CA ALA A 201 -12.36 -19.14 -6.48
C ALA A 201 -12.50 -20.43 -5.68
N SER A 202 -11.50 -21.31 -5.74
CA SER A 202 -11.50 -22.51 -4.87
C SER A 202 -10.14 -23.03 -4.40
N ASP A 203 -8.99 -22.54 -4.85
CA ASP A 203 -7.67 -23.04 -4.37
C ASP A 203 -6.80 -22.03 -3.59
N ALA A 204 -7.22 -20.77 -3.46
CA ALA A 204 -6.39 -19.71 -2.86
C ALA A 204 -6.23 -19.78 -1.31
N ARG A 205 -6.85 -20.76 -0.63
CA ARG A 205 -6.79 -20.85 0.85
C ARG A 205 -5.63 -21.71 1.37
N LEU A 206 -5.09 -22.65 0.59
CA LEU A 206 -3.97 -23.51 1.04
C LEU A 206 -2.59 -22.93 0.71
N VAL A 207 -2.47 -22.08 -0.30
CA VAL A 207 -1.19 -21.49 -0.73
C VAL A 207 -0.47 -20.70 0.38
N PRO A 208 -1.14 -19.85 1.17
CA PRO A 208 -0.48 -19.10 2.26
C PRO A 208 0.07 -20.01 3.36
N PHE A 209 -0.60 -21.14 3.62
CA PHE A 209 -0.19 -22.11 4.65
C PHE A 209 1.10 -22.83 4.28
N PHE A 210 1.23 -23.26 3.01
CA PHE A 210 2.47 -23.88 2.53
C PHE A 210 3.64 -22.90 2.43
N HIS A 211 3.38 -21.64 2.08
CA HIS A 211 4.41 -20.58 2.11
C HIS A 211 4.87 -20.28 3.54
N ALA A 212 3.96 -20.23 4.51
CA ALA A 212 4.29 -20.05 5.92
C ALA A 212 5.08 -21.24 6.47
N MET A 213 4.75 -22.48 6.11
CA MET A 213 5.52 -23.66 6.52
C MET A 213 6.89 -23.75 5.85
N LEU A 214 7.02 -23.36 4.58
CA LEU A 214 8.32 -23.29 3.89
C LEU A 214 9.22 -22.22 4.52
N LEU A 215 8.68 -21.06 4.85
CA LEU A 215 9.43 -19.98 5.49
C LEU A 215 9.72 -20.28 6.97
N LEU A 216 8.85 -20.99 7.67
CA LEU A 216 9.13 -21.52 9.01
C LEU A 216 10.24 -22.58 8.95
N ALA A 217 10.24 -23.43 7.91
CA ALA A 217 11.32 -24.38 7.66
C ALA A 217 12.65 -23.67 7.36
N LEU A 218 12.65 -22.62 6.52
CA LEU A 218 13.83 -21.80 6.25
C LEU A 218 14.30 -21.00 7.48
N PHE A 219 13.38 -20.47 8.27
CA PHE A 219 13.67 -19.78 9.53
C PHE A 219 14.27 -20.74 10.56
N SER A 220 13.69 -21.94 10.71
CA SER A 220 14.23 -23.00 11.59
C SER A 220 15.57 -23.55 11.09
N ALA A 221 15.78 -23.64 9.78
CA ALA A 221 17.06 -24.00 9.17
C ALA A 221 18.11 -22.89 9.36
N GLY A 222 17.72 -21.61 9.30
CA GLY A 222 18.59 -20.47 9.62
C GLY A 222 19.02 -20.44 11.08
N ILE A 223 18.13 -20.83 12.01
CA ILE A 223 18.47 -21.02 13.43
C ILE A 223 19.40 -22.22 13.63
N ALA A 224 19.12 -23.35 12.96
CA ALA A 224 19.92 -24.57 13.05
C ALA A 224 21.32 -24.40 12.44
N VAL A 225 21.45 -23.55 11.42
CA VAL A 225 22.73 -23.19 10.81
C VAL A 225 23.14 -21.79 11.25
N ARG A 226 23.54 -21.65 12.51
CA ARG A 226 24.19 -20.45 13.09
C ARG A 226 25.45 -19.97 12.32
N ARG A 227 25.86 -20.71 11.27
CA ARG A 227 26.94 -20.38 10.32
C ARG A 227 26.46 -19.76 8.99
N LEU A 228 25.15 -19.71 8.71
CA LEU A 228 24.58 -19.04 7.52
C LEU A 228 24.24 -17.58 7.89
N SER A 229 24.51 -16.66 6.95
CA SER A 229 24.51 -15.20 7.13
C SER A 229 23.29 -14.65 7.89
N LEU A 230 23.51 -13.74 8.84
CA LEU A 230 22.48 -12.95 9.56
C LEU A 230 21.39 -12.41 8.61
N PHE A 231 21.76 -12.03 7.39
CA PHE A 231 20.84 -11.61 6.33
C PHE A 231 19.69 -12.60 6.05
N ILE A 232 19.96 -13.92 5.97
CA ILE A 232 18.94 -14.92 5.68
C ILE A 232 17.97 -15.05 6.84
N LEU A 233 18.48 -14.95 8.07
CA LEU A 233 17.66 -14.96 9.28
C LEU A 233 16.74 -13.73 9.32
N ASP A 234 17.29 -12.54 9.08
CA ASP A 234 16.55 -11.28 9.04
C ASP A 234 15.46 -11.32 7.96
N LEU A 235 15.80 -11.77 6.75
CA LEU A 235 14.86 -11.89 5.64
C LEU A 235 13.75 -12.89 5.93
N SER A 236 14.10 -14.04 6.52
CA SER A 236 13.13 -15.06 6.92
C SER A 236 12.20 -14.51 8.01
N ALA A 237 12.72 -13.74 8.97
CA ALA A 237 11.92 -13.10 10.01
C ALA A 237 10.90 -12.12 9.43
N VAL A 238 11.32 -11.24 8.51
CA VAL A 238 10.43 -10.28 7.83
C VAL A 238 9.30 -11.00 7.09
N LEU A 239 9.64 -12.01 6.30
CA LEU A 239 8.66 -12.77 5.52
C LEU A 239 7.69 -13.54 6.42
N LEU A 240 8.21 -14.20 7.47
CA LEU A 240 7.39 -14.96 8.41
C LEU A 240 6.41 -14.05 9.17
N LEU A 241 6.89 -12.93 9.70
CA LEU A 241 6.05 -11.96 10.40
C LEU A 241 4.98 -11.35 9.49
N TRP A 242 5.33 -11.06 8.23
CA TRP A 242 4.37 -10.61 7.21
C TRP A 242 3.28 -11.65 6.95
N LEU A 243 3.65 -12.91 6.76
CA LEU A 243 2.69 -13.99 6.53
C LEU A 243 1.80 -14.27 7.74
N ILE A 244 2.35 -14.23 8.95
CA ILE A 244 1.56 -14.37 10.18
C ILE A 244 0.54 -13.22 10.26
N ALA A 245 1.00 -11.98 10.12
CA ALA A 245 0.12 -10.82 10.26
C ALA A 245 -0.98 -10.77 9.19
N THR A 246 -0.66 -11.10 7.93
CA THR A 246 -1.66 -11.23 6.85
C THR A 246 -2.64 -12.38 7.09
N SER A 247 -2.17 -13.51 7.63
CA SER A 247 -3.03 -14.67 7.95
C SER A 247 -4.00 -14.35 9.08
N VAL A 248 -3.52 -13.68 10.14
CA VAL A 248 -4.37 -13.19 11.24
C VAL A 248 -5.44 -12.23 10.72
N GLN A 249 -5.07 -11.25 9.88
CA GLN A 249 -6.05 -10.32 9.30
C GLN A 249 -7.10 -11.02 8.42
N ARG A 250 -6.69 -12.06 7.69
CA ARG A 250 -7.58 -12.85 6.81
C ARG A 250 -8.53 -13.76 7.58
N ALA A 251 -8.13 -14.24 8.76
CA ALA A 251 -8.98 -15.05 9.63
C ALA A 251 -10.15 -14.26 10.23
N ILE A 252 -10.01 -12.94 10.37
CA ILE A 252 -11.05 -12.07 10.91
C ILE A 252 -12.19 -11.90 9.88
N PRO A 253 -13.47 -12.15 10.26
CA PRO A 253 -14.60 -12.02 9.34
C PRO A 253 -14.77 -10.61 8.79
N LYS A 254 -15.29 -10.50 7.55
CA LYS A 254 -15.41 -9.21 6.83
C LYS A 254 -16.23 -8.14 7.58
N GLY A 255 -17.19 -8.53 8.42
CA GLY A 255 -18.03 -7.61 9.19
C GLY A 255 -17.31 -6.84 10.29
N HIS A 256 -16.16 -7.33 10.78
CA HIS A 256 -15.42 -6.70 11.87
C HIS A 256 -14.37 -5.71 11.37
N ILE A 257 -14.81 -4.63 10.71
CA ILE A 257 -13.94 -3.65 10.05
C ILE A 257 -12.86 -3.09 11.00
N MET A 258 -13.24 -2.71 12.23
CA MET A 258 -12.30 -2.18 13.22
C MET A 258 -11.24 -3.21 13.65
N LEU A 259 -11.67 -4.45 13.90
CA LEU A 259 -10.74 -5.51 14.30
C LEU A 259 -9.76 -5.84 13.16
N ARG A 260 -10.20 -5.82 11.90
CA ARG A 260 -9.34 -6.02 10.72
C ARG A 260 -8.35 -4.87 10.52
N ALA A 261 -8.75 -3.65 10.85
CA ALA A 261 -7.87 -2.48 10.80
C ALA A 261 -6.84 -2.50 11.93
N LEU A 262 -7.22 -2.94 13.14
CA LEU A 262 -6.28 -3.14 14.25
C LEU A 262 -5.29 -4.27 13.97
N ALA A 263 -5.77 -5.37 13.37
CA ALA A 263 -4.93 -6.47 12.88
C ALA A 263 -4.29 -6.18 11.52
N ASN A 264 -3.99 -4.91 11.21
CA ASN A 264 -3.37 -4.55 9.93
C ASN A 264 -1.98 -5.23 9.82
N PRO A 265 -1.66 -5.90 8.70
CA PRO A 265 -0.41 -6.62 8.53
C PRO A 265 0.83 -5.73 8.68
N VAL A 266 0.77 -4.48 8.22
CA VAL A 266 1.88 -3.52 8.37
C VAL A 266 2.17 -3.27 9.85
N LEU A 267 1.14 -3.05 10.67
CA LEU A 267 1.32 -2.88 12.12
C LEU A 267 1.87 -4.15 12.77
N GLY A 268 1.28 -5.30 12.48
CA GLY A 268 1.69 -6.58 13.04
C GLY A 268 3.14 -6.92 12.70
N THR A 269 3.55 -6.74 11.43
CA THR A 269 4.93 -6.95 10.99
C THR A 269 5.88 -5.95 11.61
N THR A 270 5.51 -4.67 11.72
CA THR A 270 6.37 -3.66 12.34
C THR A 270 6.62 -3.97 13.82
N LEU A 271 5.57 -4.23 14.59
CA LEU A 271 5.69 -4.59 16.01
C LEU A 271 6.50 -5.88 16.21
N GLY A 272 6.28 -6.87 15.34
CA GLY A 272 7.07 -8.10 15.32
C GLY A 272 8.54 -7.85 15.02
N LEU A 273 8.85 -6.97 14.07
CA LEU A 273 10.23 -6.62 13.71
C LEU A 273 10.92 -5.77 14.79
N MET A 274 10.19 -4.91 15.50
CA MET A 274 10.72 -4.23 16.68
C MET A 274 11.14 -5.26 17.73
N LEU A 275 10.23 -6.18 18.10
CA LEU A 275 10.55 -7.23 19.07
C LEU A 275 11.73 -8.10 18.59
N TYR A 276 11.74 -8.49 17.32
CA TYR A 276 12.81 -9.27 16.71
C TYR A 276 14.17 -8.56 16.81
N THR A 277 14.27 -7.29 16.40
CA THR A 277 15.53 -6.53 16.45
C THR A 277 16.00 -6.30 17.89
N HIS A 278 15.10 -6.11 18.85
CA HIS A 278 15.43 -6.09 20.28
C HIS A 278 16.01 -7.43 20.76
N LEU A 279 15.41 -8.56 20.36
CA LEU A 279 15.89 -9.89 20.71
C LEU A 279 17.26 -10.18 20.10
N VAL A 280 17.47 -9.82 18.82
CA VAL A 280 18.77 -9.96 18.14
C VAL A 280 19.82 -9.09 18.80
N ALA A 281 19.53 -7.82 19.10
CA ALA A 281 20.45 -6.91 19.78
C ALA A 281 20.89 -7.48 21.15
N THR A 282 19.93 -8.00 21.91
CA THR A 282 20.19 -8.62 23.22
C THR A 282 21.01 -9.90 23.07
N ALA A 283 20.68 -10.78 22.12
CA ALA A 283 21.35 -12.05 21.90
C ALA A 283 22.77 -11.91 21.32
N THR A 284 23.04 -10.81 20.60
CA THR A 284 24.36 -10.52 20.00
C THR A 284 25.17 -9.52 20.80
N HIS A 285 24.65 -9.04 21.94
CA HIS A 285 25.27 -8.02 22.79
C HIS A 285 25.66 -6.73 22.04
N VAL A 286 24.92 -6.37 21.00
CA VAL A 286 25.09 -5.11 20.27
C VAL A 286 24.00 -4.13 20.67
N ARG A 287 24.26 -2.84 20.47
CA ARG A 287 23.24 -1.82 20.69
C ARG A 287 22.14 -1.94 19.63
N ILE A 288 20.92 -1.55 19.99
CA ILE A 288 19.76 -1.67 19.08
C ILE A 288 19.90 -0.83 17.81
N ASP A 289 20.53 0.34 17.89
CA ASP A 289 20.85 1.16 16.72
C ASP A 289 21.77 0.42 15.76
N THR A 290 22.77 -0.30 16.28
CA THR A 290 23.64 -1.16 15.46
C THR A 290 22.85 -2.29 14.80
N ALA A 291 22.00 -3.01 15.55
CA ALA A 291 21.17 -4.08 15.00
C ALA A 291 20.20 -3.58 13.91
N VAL A 292 19.55 -2.43 14.14
CA VAL A 292 18.65 -1.79 13.16
C VAL A 292 19.43 -1.32 11.93
N SER A 293 20.64 -0.78 12.11
CA SER A 293 21.50 -0.36 10.99
C SER A 293 22.04 -1.53 10.16
N ALA A 294 22.29 -2.69 10.78
CA ALA A 294 22.67 -3.91 10.06
C ALA A 294 21.48 -4.48 9.28
N PHE A 295 20.28 -4.39 9.86
CA PHE A 295 19.04 -4.82 9.21
C PHE A 295 18.65 -3.91 8.04
N ASN A 296 18.87 -2.60 8.16
CA ASN A 296 18.63 -1.60 7.11
C ASN A 296 19.81 -0.64 7.04
N SER A 297 20.72 -0.93 6.11
CA SER A 297 21.99 -0.22 5.93
C SER A 297 21.84 1.08 5.14
N GLY A 298 20.68 1.29 4.49
CA GLY A 298 20.45 2.39 3.56
C GLY A 298 21.02 2.14 2.17
N VAL A 299 21.58 0.96 1.90
CA VAL A 299 22.15 0.58 0.60
C VAL A 299 21.06 -0.09 -0.23
N THR A 300 20.64 0.56 -1.31
CA THR A 300 19.64 -0.04 -2.20
C THR A 300 20.28 -1.05 -3.16
N PRO A 301 19.51 -2.02 -3.69
CA PRO A 301 19.99 -2.89 -4.77
C PRO A 301 20.47 -2.12 -6.01
N ALA A 302 19.90 -0.94 -6.28
CA ALA A 302 20.35 -0.04 -7.35
C ALA A 302 21.75 0.55 -7.07
N ASP A 303 22.07 0.89 -5.83
CA ASP A 303 23.41 1.34 -5.44
C ASP A 303 24.45 0.21 -5.61
N PHE A 304 24.04 -1.02 -5.25
CA PHE A 304 24.85 -2.21 -5.48
C PHE A 304 25.11 -2.46 -6.97
N LEU A 305 24.10 -2.28 -7.84
CA LEU A 305 24.25 -2.41 -9.30
C LEU A 305 25.16 -1.32 -9.88
N SER A 306 25.03 -0.07 -9.43
CA SER A 306 25.90 1.05 -9.84
C SER A 306 27.37 0.76 -9.56
N LYS A 307 27.65 0.08 -8.43
CA LYS A 307 28.99 -0.36 -8.07
C LYS A 307 29.49 -1.50 -8.97
N LEU A 308 28.66 -2.52 -9.19
CA LEU A 308 29.01 -3.65 -10.07
C LEU A 308 29.40 -3.16 -11.48
N LEU A 309 28.72 -2.13 -11.96
CA LEU A 309 28.97 -1.50 -13.26
C LEU A 309 30.07 -0.43 -13.25
N GLY A 310 30.73 -0.19 -12.09
CA GLY A 310 31.84 0.76 -11.97
C GLY A 310 31.47 2.24 -12.11
N ILE A 311 30.18 2.59 -11.97
CA ILE A 311 29.67 3.95 -12.19
C ILE A 311 29.80 4.82 -10.92
N SER A 312 29.87 4.21 -9.74
CA SER A 312 29.93 4.93 -8.46
C SER A 312 31.33 4.90 -7.83
N THR A 313 31.80 6.07 -7.36
CA THR A 313 33.07 6.29 -6.66
C THR A 313 32.94 6.21 -5.13
N ALA A 314 31.76 5.86 -4.60
CA ALA A 314 31.50 5.84 -3.17
C ALA A 314 32.41 4.85 -2.43
N LYS A 315 33.07 5.33 -1.37
CA LYS A 315 34.01 4.60 -0.51
C LYS A 315 33.25 3.48 0.23
N SER A 316 33.21 2.31 -0.41
CA SER A 316 32.60 1.02 -0.02
C SER A 316 31.39 1.07 0.91
N PRO A 317 30.20 0.65 0.45
CA PRO A 317 29.13 0.33 1.39
C PRO A 317 28.94 -1.18 1.55
N ALA A 318 28.47 -1.55 2.73
CA ALA A 318 28.09 -2.90 3.14
C ALA A 318 27.07 -3.53 2.17
N THR A 319 26.95 -4.86 2.20
CA THR A 319 25.88 -5.59 1.49
C THR A 319 24.50 -5.13 1.97
N PRO A 320 23.49 -5.02 1.09
CA PRO A 320 22.14 -4.62 1.49
C PRO A 320 21.59 -5.58 2.55
N GLY A 321 20.98 -5.01 3.59
CA GLY A 321 20.30 -5.75 4.66
C GLY A 321 18.92 -6.24 4.22
N ALA A 322 18.27 -7.06 5.05
CA ALA A 322 16.93 -7.56 4.75
C ALA A 322 15.88 -6.44 4.69
N GLY A 323 16.06 -5.38 5.50
CA GLY A 323 15.24 -4.18 5.46
C GLY A 323 15.43 -3.38 4.17
N ASP A 324 16.65 -3.30 3.64
CA ASP A 324 16.93 -2.67 2.35
C ASP A 324 16.21 -3.41 1.21
N LEU A 325 16.22 -4.75 1.26
CA LEU A 325 15.50 -5.58 0.29
C LEU A 325 13.98 -5.40 0.41
N ALA A 326 13.43 -5.37 1.62
CA ALA A 326 12.00 -5.11 1.83
C ALA A 326 11.59 -3.70 1.36
N LYS A 327 12.43 -2.68 1.57
CA LYS A 327 12.23 -1.34 0.99
C LYS A 327 12.28 -1.38 -0.54
N SER A 328 13.20 -2.13 -1.13
CA SER A 328 13.29 -2.31 -2.58
C SER A 328 12.03 -2.98 -3.17
N ILE A 329 11.42 -3.95 -2.47
CA ILE A 329 10.13 -4.54 -2.86
C ILE A 329 9.02 -3.48 -2.90
N LEU A 330 9.00 -2.54 -1.95
CA LEU A 330 8.08 -1.42 -1.97
C LEU A 330 8.33 -0.52 -3.19
N ASP A 331 9.58 -0.18 -3.49
CA ASP A 331 9.93 0.64 -4.66
C ASP A 331 9.51 -0.05 -5.98
N VAL A 332 9.72 -1.37 -6.10
CA VAL A 332 9.21 -2.17 -7.24
C VAL A 332 7.68 -2.14 -7.31
N GLY A 333 7.00 -2.24 -6.16
CA GLY A 333 5.55 -2.19 -6.14
C GLY A 333 4.99 -0.84 -6.61
N ILE A 334 5.70 0.27 -6.40
CA ILE A 334 5.36 1.57 -7.00
C ILE A 334 5.45 1.49 -8.52
N VAL A 335 6.52 0.90 -9.07
CA VAL A 335 6.68 0.73 -10.54
C VAL A 335 5.53 -0.10 -11.11
N ILE A 336 5.16 -1.18 -10.44
CA ILE A 336 4.11 -2.12 -10.87
C ILE A 336 2.72 -1.49 -10.89
N TRP A 337 2.46 -0.41 -10.14
CA TRP A 337 1.24 0.36 -10.32
C TRP A 337 1.12 0.96 -11.72
N GLY A 338 2.21 1.06 -12.50
CA GLY A 338 2.16 1.39 -13.93
C GLY A 338 1.28 0.42 -14.72
N PHE A 339 1.35 -0.89 -14.40
CA PHE A 339 0.44 -1.89 -14.98
C PHE A 339 -1.01 -1.70 -14.52
N LYS A 340 -1.24 -1.32 -13.26
CA LYS A 340 -2.60 -1.02 -12.76
C LYS A 340 -3.20 0.25 -13.38
N LEU A 341 -2.37 1.25 -13.65
CA LEU A 341 -2.77 2.42 -14.43
C LEU A 341 -3.07 2.04 -15.88
N TYR A 342 -2.32 1.10 -16.46
CA TYR A 342 -2.55 0.57 -17.80
C TYR A 342 -3.88 -0.20 -17.92
N GLU A 343 -4.23 -1.02 -16.92
CA GLU A 343 -5.57 -1.64 -16.81
C GLU A 343 -6.69 -0.59 -16.82
N CYS A 344 -6.40 0.57 -16.23
CA CYS A 344 -7.34 1.67 -16.07
C CYS A 344 -7.21 2.76 -17.14
N ARG A 345 -6.48 2.53 -18.24
CA ARG A 345 -6.14 3.56 -19.23
C ARG A 345 -7.36 4.26 -19.85
N THR A 346 -8.47 3.55 -20.02
CA THR A 346 -9.72 4.14 -20.51
C THR A 346 -10.33 5.13 -19.52
N ALA A 347 -10.23 4.84 -18.21
CA ALA A 347 -10.62 5.77 -17.16
C ALA A 347 -9.62 6.94 -17.06
N LEU A 348 -8.33 6.67 -17.22
CA LEU A 348 -7.26 7.68 -17.21
C LEU A 348 -7.46 8.75 -18.28
N PHE A 349 -7.68 8.34 -19.54
CA PHE A 349 -7.88 9.24 -20.68
C PHE A 349 -9.33 9.76 -20.82
N SER A 350 -10.16 9.55 -19.80
CA SER A 350 -11.50 10.14 -19.75
C SER A 350 -11.48 11.53 -19.13
N LEU A 351 -12.48 12.36 -19.44
CA LEU A 351 -12.69 13.65 -18.77
C LEU A 351 -12.74 13.51 -17.25
N ARG A 352 -13.32 12.43 -16.74
CA ARG A 352 -13.41 12.16 -15.30
C ARG A 352 -12.05 11.84 -14.69
N GLY A 353 -11.22 11.07 -15.39
CA GLY A 353 -9.84 10.80 -14.99
C GLY A 353 -9.03 12.09 -14.90
N PHE A 354 -9.12 12.95 -15.92
CA PHE A 354 -8.49 14.26 -15.90
C PHE A 354 -8.97 15.12 -14.72
N LEU A 355 -10.28 15.20 -14.48
CA LEU A 355 -10.83 15.95 -13.35
C LEU A 355 -10.41 15.37 -11.99
N THR A 356 -10.27 14.05 -11.88
CA THR A 356 -9.71 13.41 -10.68
C THR A 356 -8.27 13.85 -10.42
N LEU A 357 -7.44 14.03 -11.46
CA LEU A 357 -6.09 14.59 -11.31
C LEU A 357 -6.12 16.07 -10.89
N VAL A 358 -7.03 16.88 -11.45
CA VAL A 358 -7.21 18.28 -11.04
C VAL A 358 -7.61 18.36 -9.57
N VAL A 359 -8.57 17.53 -9.14
CA VAL A 359 -8.98 17.41 -7.74
C VAL A 359 -7.79 17.03 -6.87
N ALA A 360 -6.98 16.05 -7.27
CA ALA A 360 -5.79 15.62 -6.54
C ALA A 360 -4.75 16.74 -6.41
N ALA A 361 -4.54 17.54 -7.46
CA ALA A 361 -3.62 18.67 -7.43
C ALA A 361 -4.09 19.79 -6.49
N VAL A 362 -5.38 20.17 -6.56
CA VAL A 362 -5.97 21.16 -5.64
C VAL A 362 -5.91 20.66 -4.20
N ALA A 363 -6.26 19.39 -3.99
CA ALA A 363 -6.20 18.73 -2.69
C ALA A 363 -4.78 18.74 -2.09
N ALA A 364 -3.75 18.53 -2.91
CA ALA A 364 -2.36 18.57 -2.48
C ALA A 364 -1.99 19.95 -1.91
N VAL A 365 -2.27 21.02 -2.66
CA VAL A 365 -2.01 22.40 -2.22
C VAL A 365 -2.75 22.70 -0.90
N VAL A 366 -4.04 22.36 -0.84
CA VAL A 366 -4.84 22.57 0.38
C VAL A 366 -4.26 21.76 1.55
N ASN A 367 -3.84 20.51 1.34
CA ASN A 367 -3.33 19.66 2.43
C ASN A 367 -2.01 20.17 2.97
N MET A 368 -1.11 20.57 2.07
CA MET A 368 0.22 21.04 2.42
C MET A 368 0.19 22.26 3.33
N VAL A 369 -0.84 23.11 3.21
CA VAL A 369 -1.01 24.32 4.03
C VAL A 369 -1.93 24.06 5.22
N LEU A 370 -3.14 23.55 4.97
CA LEU A 370 -4.17 23.42 6.01
C LEU A 370 -3.80 22.37 7.06
N ALA A 371 -3.15 21.26 6.67
CA ALA A 371 -2.85 20.21 7.63
C ALA A 371 -1.79 20.63 8.68
N PRO A 372 -0.68 21.30 8.31
CA PRO A 372 0.22 21.92 9.28
C PRO A 372 -0.46 22.98 10.16
N MET A 373 -1.35 23.82 9.61
CA MET A 373 -2.07 24.83 10.40
C MET A 373 -2.95 24.19 11.48
N LEU A 374 -3.75 23.19 11.10
CA LEU A 374 -4.60 22.44 12.02
C LEU A 374 -3.77 21.65 13.05
N ALA A 375 -2.64 21.08 12.64
CA ALA A 375 -1.72 20.40 13.56
C ALA A 375 -1.06 21.37 14.54
N ARG A 376 -0.76 22.60 14.11
CA ARG A 376 -0.23 23.65 14.97
C ARG A 376 -1.27 24.15 15.96
N ALA A 377 -2.55 24.19 15.57
CA ALA A 377 -3.65 24.54 16.46
C ALA A 377 -3.78 23.60 17.68
N THR A 378 -3.30 22.36 17.59
CA THR A 378 -3.25 21.43 18.75
C THR A 378 -2.00 21.60 19.63
N ARG A 379 -1.18 22.64 19.39
CA ARG A 379 0.05 22.97 20.13
C ARG A 379 1.16 21.92 19.97
N LEU A 380 1.25 21.31 18.80
CA LEU A 380 2.45 20.58 18.39
C LEU A 380 3.62 21.53 18.18
N SER A 381 4.84 21.03 18.34
CA SER A 381 6.04 21.75 17.92
C SER A 381 6.03 21.94 16.40
N THR A 382 6.69 22.99 15.91
CA THR A 382 6.73 23.34 14.48
C THR A 382 7.14 22.15 13.60
N ALA A 383 8.22 21.45 13.94
CA ALA A 383 8.67 20.28 13.17
C ALA A 383 7.60 19.19 13.09
N LYS A 384 6.87 18.92 14.19
CA LYS A 384 5.80 17.91 14.22
C LYS A 384 4.54 18.37 13.51
N ALA A 385 4.22 19.66 13.53
CA ALA A 385 3.12 20.21 12.74
C ALA A 385 3.44 20.12 11.24
N LEU A 386 4.66 20.47 10.83
CA LEU A 386 5.11 20.38 9.44
C LEU A 386 5.11 18.94 8.90
N ALA A 387 5.29 17.95 9.75
CA ALA A 387 5.15 16.54 9.40
C ALA A 387 3.76 16.21 8.80
N PHE A 388 2.72 16.99 9.09
CA PHE A 388 1.38 16.80 8.53
C PHE A 388 1.24 17.27 7.08
N ALA A 389 2.17 18.07 6.55
CA ALA A 389 2.13 18.56 5.16
C ALA A 389 2.11 17.39 4.14
N ALA A 390 2.81 16.31 4.46
CA ALA A 390 2.91 15.10 3.63
C ALA A 390 2.08 13.92 4.17
N ARG A 391 1.11 14.15 5.06
CA ARG A 391 0.32 13.07 5.72
C ARG A 391 -0.49 12.19 4.76
N CYS A 392 -0.86 12.74 3.61
CA CYS A 392 -1.65 12.08 2.57
C CYS A 392 -0.78 11.63 1.39
N VAL A 393 0.53 11.58 1.57
CA VAL A 393 1.49 11.06 0.60
C VAL A 393 1.90 9.64 1.00
N THR A 394 2.18 8.77 0.04
CA THR A 394 2.70 7.43 0.32
C THR A 394 4.04 7.52 1.05
N LEU A 395 4.31 6.59 1.97
CA LEU A 395 5.44 6.67 2.89
C LEU A 395 6.81 6.90 2.19
N ALA A 396 7.03 6.26 1.04
CA ALA A 396 8.23 6.43 0.23
C ALA A 396 8.47 7.87 -0.25
N LEU A 397 7.38 8.61 -0.50
CA LEU A 397 7.42 10.01 -0.96
C LEU A 397 7.25 11.01 0.19
N ALA A 398 6.63 10.59 1.29
CA ALA A 398 6.39 11.42 2.45
C ALA A 398 7.69 11.78 3.17
N GLN A 399 8.68 10.88 3.19
CA GLN A 399 9.99 11.14 3.79
C GLN A 399 10.72 12.35 3.14
N PRO A 400 11.05 12.33 1.83
CA PRO A 400 11.73 13.46 1.20
C PRO A 400 10.88 14.74 1.24
N ALA A 401 9.55 14.64 1.10
CA ALA A 401 8.65 15.78 1.25
C ALA A 401 8.73 16.44 2.64
N THR A 402 8.79 15.62 3.69
CA THR A 402 8.88 16.09 5.08
C THR A 402 10.24 16.73 5.37
N GLU A 403 11.33 16.18 4.84
CA GLU A 403 12.67 16.75 4.98
C GLU A 403 12.77 18.14 4.34
N LEU A 404 12.20 18.33 3.14
CA LEU A 404 12.21 19.61 2.44
C LEU A 404 11.59 20.74 3.28
N VAL A 405 10.55 20.43 4.05
CA VAL A 405 9.90 21.41 4.95
C VAL A 405 10.53 21.46 6.34
N ARG A 406 11.53 20.60 6.65
CA ARG A 406 12.13 20.42 7.98
C ARG A 406 11.15 19.88 9.02
N GLY A 407 10.24 19.01 8.59
CA GLY A 407 9.31 18.31 9.46
C GLY A 407 9.97 17.14 10.20
N ASP A 408 9.28 16.68 11.24
CA ASP A 408 9.68 15.51 12.03
C ASP A 408 9.31 14.22 11.28
N LEU A 409 10.33 13.50 10.80
CA LEU A 409 10.16 12.24 10.06
C LEU A 409 9.42 11.17 10.87
N THR A 410 9.64 11.15 12.19
CA THR A 410 9.02 10.16 13.06
C THR A 410 7.53 10.38 13.18
N ALA A 411 7.13 11.62 13.45
CA ALA A 411 5.73 12.03 13.45
C ALA A 411 5.09 11.79 12.07
N ASN A 412 5.79 12.09 10.97
CA ASN A 412 5.25 11.90 9.63
C ASN A 412 4.91 10.44 9.35
N ALA A 413 5.83 9.49 9.58
CA ALA A 413 5.54 8.10 9.25
C ALA A 413 4.41 7.50 10.09
N VAL A 414 4.34 7.85 11.38
CA VAL A 414 3.21 7.44 12.24
C VAL A 414 1.89 7.95 11.66
N VAL A 415 1.85 9.23 11.29
CA VAL A 415 0.64 9.87 10.73
C VAL A 415 0.26 9.29 9.37
N VAL A 416 1.22 9.07 8.47
CA VAL A 416 1.01 8.48 7.14
C VAL A 416 0.43 7.06 7.26
N VAL A 417 1.00 6.24 8.13
CA VAL A 417 0.53 4.86 8.35
C VAL A 417 -0.85 4.85 8.99
N ALA A 418 -1.07 5.71 10.00
CA ALA A 418 -2.39 5.87 10.62
C ALA A 418 -3.44 6.31 9.59
N ASN A 419 -3.11 7.22 8.67
CA ASN A 419 -3.99 7.65 7.57
C ASN A 419 -4.33 6.49 6.63
N GLY A 420 -3.34 5.69 6.24
CA GLY A 420 -3.56 4.52 5.40
C GLY A 420 -4.50 3.49 6.05
N ILE A 421 -4.35 3.24 7.35
CA ILE A 421 -5.25 2.36 8.12
C ILE A 421 -6.64 2.96 8.25
N LEU A 422 -6.72 4.27 8.56
CA LEU A 422 -7.98 4.99 8.61
C LEU A 422 -8.72 4.92 7.27
N GLY A 423 -8.01 4.96 6.14
CA GLY A 423 -8.57 4.75 4.81
C GLY A 423 -9.34 3.43 4.66
N GLN A 424 -8.81 2.33 5.19
CA GLN A 424 -9.47 1.03 5.19
C GLN A 424 -10.77 1.03 6.02
N VAL A 425 -10.75 1.75 7.15
CA VAL A 425 -11.91 1.89 8.05
C VAL A 425 -12.98 2.82 7.47
N MET A 426 -12.55 3.90 6.83
CA MET A 426 -13.42 4.97 6.37
C MET A 426 -14.14 4.63 5.06
N TYR A 427 -13.63 3.72 4.23
CA TYR A 427 -14.27 3.40 2.95
C TYR A 427 -15.77 3.04 3.07
N PRO A 428 -16.20 2.09 3.94
CA PRO A 428 -17.62 1.80 4.13
C PRO A 428 -18.42 2.99 4.64
N LEU A 429 -17.82 3.83 5.51
CA LEU A 429 -18.47 5.01 6.07
C LEU A 429 -18.68 6.10 5.01
N VAL A 430 -17.65 6.38 4.21
CA VAL A 430 -17.74 7.29 3.07
C VAL A 430 -18.78 6.79 2.09
N TRP A 431 -18.79 5.51 1.74
CA TRP A 431 -19.82 4.95 0.86
C TRP A 431 -21.25 5.23 1.36
N ARG A 432 -21.49 5.02 2.67
CA ARG A 432 -22.79 5.29 3.31
C ARG A 432 -23.12 6.79 3.37
N TYR A 433 -22.17 7.63 3.76
CA TYR A 433 -22.33 9.09 3.76
C TYR A 433 -22.64 9.62 2.36
N CYS A 434 -21.98 9.07 1.34
CA CYS A 434 -22.21 9.41 -0.07
C CYS A 434 -23.58 8.90 -0.56
N ALA A 435 -24.06 7.76 -0.07
CA ALA A 435 -25.43 7.30 -0.33
C ALA A 435 -26.45 8.30 0.18
N TRP A 436 -26.26 8.76 1.42
CA TRP A 436 -27.13 9.75 2.04
C TRP A 436 -27.12 11.09 1.29
N LEU A 437 -25.95 11.68 1.01
CA LEU A 437 -25.87 12.96 0.26
C LEU A 437 -26.46 12.87 -1.16
N SER A 438 -26.31 11.72 -1.83
CA SER A 438 -26.85 11.52 -3.18
C SER A 438 -28.38 11.40 -3.24
N HIS A 439 -29.05 11.16 -2.11
CA HIS A 439 -30.51 11.07 -2.05
C HIS A 439 -31.20 12.45 -1.94
N GLY A 440 -30.51 13.47 -1.42
CA GLY A 440 -31.15 14.73 -1.04
C GLY A 440 -31.04 15.90 -2.03
N VAL A 441 -30.01 15.94 -2.89
CA VAL A 441 -29.67 17.23 -3.56
C VAL A 441 -29.48 17.11 -5.08
N TYR A 442 -28.94 16.02 -5.61
CA TYR A 442 -28.65 15.91 -7.04
C TYR A 442 -28.76 14.46 -7.51
N GLY A 443 -29.81 14.17 -8.28
CA GLY A 443 -30.17 12.82 -8.71
C GLY A 443 -29.00 11.99 -9.26
N GLY A 444 -28.78 10.83 -8.64
CA GLY A 444 -28.49 9.57 -9.33
C GLY A 444 -27.27 9.42 -10.24
N ASN A 445 -26.35 10.39 -10.37
CA ASN A 445 -25.21 10.25 -11.28
C ASN A 445 -24.11 9.34 -10.69
N ARG A 446 -24.37 8.02 -10.72
CA ARG A 446 -23.48 6.96 -10.19
C ARG A 446 -22.02 7.13 -10.61
N PRO A 447 -21.69 7.45 -11.88
CA PRO A 447 -20.29 7.65 -12.29
C PRO A 447 -19.55 8.81 -11.61
N VAL A 448 -20.22 9.95 -11.39
CA VAL A 448 -19.63 11.11 -10.68
C VAL A 448 -19.32 10.74 -9.23
N LYS A 449 -20.28 10.08 -8.58
CA LYS A 449 -20.13 9.57 -7.22
C LYS A 449 -18.97 8.57 -7.12
N THR A 450 -18.86 7.64 -8.06
CA THR A 450 -17.77 6.66 -8.12
C THR A 450 -16.41 7.34 -8.23
N ALA A 451 -16.26 8.33 -9.11
CA ALA A 451 -15.01 9.08 -9.27
C ALA A 451 -14.66 9.91 -8.03
N ALA A 452 -15.65 10.56 -7.39
CA ALA A 452 -15.44 11.31 -6.15
C ALA A 452 -15.03 10.41 -4.98
N ILE A 453 -15.68 9.26 -4.80
CA ILE A 453 -15.30 8.28 -3.78
C ILE A 453 -13.89 7.77 -4.03
N GLY A 454 -13.56 7.46 -5.29
CA GLY A 454 -12.21 7.08 -5.67
C GLY A 454 -11.20 8.16 -5.31
N ALA A 455 -11.45 9.42 -5.68
CA ALA A 455 -10.58 10.55 -5.36
C ALA A 455 -10.31 10.69 -3.84
N VAL A 456 -11.36 10.66 -3.03
CA VAL A 456 -11.24 10.82 -1.57
C VAL A 456 -10.49 9.65 -0.93
N VAL A 457 -10.79 8.41 -1.33
CA VAL A 457 -10.11 7.22 -0.80
C VAL A 457 -8.66 7.17 -1.26
N GLY A 458 -8.36 7.59 -2.50
CA GLY A 458 -7.00 7.60 -3.01
C GLY A 458 -6.12 8.63 -2.29
N ILE A 459 -6.64 9.83 -2.09
CA ILE A 459 -5.92 10.92 -1.40
C ILE A 459 -5.72 10.60 0.08
N ASN A 460 -6.77 10.23 0.83
CA ASN A 460 -6.64 10.04 2.29
C ASN A 460 -6.22 8.61 2.68
N GLY A 461 -6.67 7.61 1.94
CA GLY A 461 -6.46 6.20 2.27
C GLY A 461 -5.17 5.61 1.70
N LEU A 462 -4.48 6.34 0.82
CA LEU A 462 -3.19 5.94 0.26
C LEU A 462 -3.24 4.55 -0.39
N ALA A 463 -2.08 3.90 -0.45
CA ALA A 463 -1.90 2.54 -0.96
C ALA A 463 -2.84 1.53 -0.30
N LEU A 464 -3.06 1.66 1.01
CA LEU A 464 -3.84 0.74 1.82
C LEU A 464 -5.35 0.83 1.54
N GLY A 465 -5.87 2.04 1.29
CA GLY A 465 -7.25 2.27 0.87
C GLY A 465 -7.49 1.83 -0.58
N VAL A 466 -6.55 2.16 -1.48
CA VAL A 466 -6.58 1.75 -2.89
C VAL A 466 -6.60 0.23 -3.04
N SER A 467 -5.71 -0.47 -2.35
CA SER A 467 -5.65 -1.94 -2.37
C SER A 467 -6.92 -2.57 -1.80
N HIS A 468 -7.54 -1.96 -0.79
CA HIS A 468 -8.85 -2.39 -0.30
C HIS A 468 -9.94 -2.29 -1.38
N LEU A 469 -9.98 -1.20 -2.16
CA LEU A 469 -10.95 -1.04 -3.26
C LEU A 469 -10.77 -2.09 -4.35
N TYR A 470 -9.53 -2.42 -4.73
CA TYR A 470 -9.26 -3.49 -5.70
C TYR A 470 -9.70 -4.85 -5.18
N ARG A 471 -9.43 -5.13 -3.90
CA ARG A 471 -9.83 -6.40 -3.26
C ARG A 471 -11.34 -6.58 -3.23
N GLU A 472 -12.09 -5.49 -3.02
CA GLU A 472 -13.55 -5.50 -3.06
C GLU A 472 -14.12 -5.27 -4.48
N LYS A 473 -13.26 -5.25 -5.52
CA LYS A 473 -13.63 -5.06 -6.94
C LYS A 473 -14.48 -3.81 -7.17
N SER A 474 -14.18 -2.73 -6.45
CA SER A 474 -14.95 -1.49 -6.51
C SER A 474 -14.68 -0.74 -7.81
N PRO A 475 -15.72 -0.19 -8.48
CA PRO A 475 -15.54 0.65 -9.66
C PRO A 475 -14.85 1.99 -9.36
N ALA A 476 -14.66 2.34 -8.08
CA ALA A 476 -13.92 3.51 -7.64
C ALA A 476 -12.39 3.29 -7.62
N ALA A 477 -11.92 2.03 -7.70
CA ALA A 477 -10.49 1.70 -7.60
C ALA A 477 -9.60 2.44 -8.61
N PRO A 478 -9.98 2.57 -9.91
CA PRO A 478 -9.17 3.30 -10.90
C PRO A 478 -8.92 4.77 -10.52
N TYR A 479 -9.98 5.48 -10.11
CA TYR A 479 -9.89 6.89 -9.70
C TYR A 479 -9.11 7.06 -8.39
N SER A 480 -9.13 6.03 -7.54
CA SER A 480 -8.36 5.99 -6.29
C SER A 480 -6.86 5.89 -6.54
N VAL A 481 -6.41 4.99 -7.44
CA VAL A 481 -4.99 4.94 -7.85
C VAL A 481 -4.56 6.26 -8.45
N LEU A 482 -5.38 6.80 -9.37
CA LEU A 482 -5.05 8.00 -10.11
C LEU A 482 -4.87 9.21 -9.18
N SER A 483 -5.81 9.40 -8.26
CA SER A 483 -5.75 10.49 -7.28
C SER A 483 -4.64 10.30 -6.25
N MET A 484 -4.39 9.08 -5.76
CA MET A 484 -3.26 8.77 -4.87
C MET A 484 -1.93 9.14 -5.53
N ALA A 485 -1.71 8.68 -6.77
CA ALA A 485 -0.48 8.95 -7.52
C ALA A 485 -0.33 10.45 -7.83
N GLY A 486 -1.39 11.08 -8.38
CA GLY A 486 -1.39 12.49 -8.71
C GLY A 486 -1.14 13.39 -7.50
N PHE A 487 -1.80 13.11 -6.38
CA PHE A 487 -1.62 13.85 -5.13
C PHE A 487 -0.17 13.75 -4.62
N GLY A 488 0.39 12.53 -4.60
CA GLY A 488 1.77 12.30 -4.16
C GLY A 488 2.79 13.04 -5.02
N VAL A 489 2.68 12.92 -6.34
CA VAL A 489 3.56 13.61 -7.31
C VAL A 489 3.49 15.12 -7.14
N VAL A 490 2.27 15.69 -7.15
CA VAL A 490 2.08 17.14 -7.04
C VAL A 490 2.64 17.66 -5.73
N THR A 491 2.39 16.97 -4.61
CA THR A 491 2.91 17.37 -3.30
C THR A 491 4.43 17.49 -3.31
N VAL A 492 5.11 16.46 -3.82
CA VAL A 492 6.58 16.44 -3.85
C VAL A 492 7.11 17.51 -4.79
N VAL A 493 6.59 17.60 -6.02
CA VAL A 493 7.03 18.60 -7.02
C VAL A 493 6.84 20.02 -6.51
N LEU A 494 5.70 20.33 -5.87
CA LEU A 494 5.47 21.66 -5.33
C LEU A 494 6.43 21.99 -4.19
N LEU A 495 6.77 21.03 -3.32
CA LEU A 495 7.77 21.24 -2.26
C LEU A 495 9.21 21.41 -2.77
N TYR A 496 9.48 21.12 -4.04
CA TYR A 496 10.74 21.53 -4.67
C TYR A 496 10.80 23.03 -4.95
N SER A 497 9.66 23.69 -5.13
CA SER A 497 9.61 25.14 -5.25
C SER A 497 9.88 25.81 -3.90
N GLU A 498 10.77 26.80 -3.88
CA GLU A 498 11.09 27.53 -2.66
C GLU A 498 9.89 28.31 -2.12
N GLY A 499 9.10 28.91 -3.00
CA GLY A 499 7.87 29.63 -2.64
C GLY A 499 6.90 28.77 -1.84
N MET A 500 6.60 27.56 -2.33
CA MET A 500 5.71 26.66 -1.61
C MET A 500 6.30 26.18 -0.28
N ARG A 501 7.61 25.88 -0.22
CA ARG A 501 8.26 25.52 1.06
C ARG A 501 8.11 26.62 2.09
N LYS A 502 8.29 27.87 1.69
CA LYS A 502 8.12 29.03 2.57
C LYS A 502 6.68 29.11 3.08
N THR A 503 5.69 29.05 2.19
CA THR A 503 4.27 29.04 2.57
C THR A 503 3.93 27.91 3.54
N VAL A 504 4.43 26.69 3.30
CA VAL A 504 4.18 25.55 4.20
C VAL A 504 4.86 25.73 5.55
N ARG A 505 6.06 26.32 5.60
CA ARG A 505 6.77 26.61 6.85
C ARG A 505 6.05 27.67 7.68
N GLU A 506 5.65 28.77 7.04
CA GLU A 506 4.80 29.81 7.66
C GLU A 506 3.53 29.18 8.23
N ALA A 507 2.89 28.29 7.45
CA ALA A 507 1.72 27.48 7.83
C ALA A 507 1.97 26.40 8.90
N GLY A 508 3.21 26.10 9.28
CA GLY A 508 3.54 25.27 10.45
C GLY A 508 4.00 26.06 11.68
N GLU A 509 4.49 27.29 11.51
CA GLU A 509 5.07 28.09 12.59
C GLU A 509 4.01 28.74 13.49
N GLY A 510 2.88 29.13 12.93
CA GLY A 510 1.82 29.88 13.60
C GLY A 510 1.70 31.32 13.13
N SER A 511 2.39 31.69 12.04
CA SER A 511 2.51 33.06 11.54
C SER A 511 1.50 33.36 10.44
N TRP A 512 0.21 33.12 10.70
CA TRP A 512 -0.89 33.27 9.73
C TRP A 512 -1.91 34.32 10.15
#